data_AF-A0A3S0CIM7-F1
#
_entry.id   AF-A0A3S0CIM7-F1
#
_cell.length_a   1.000
_cell.length_b   1.000
_cell.length_c   1.000
_cell.angle_alpha   90.00
_cell.angle_beta   90.00
_cell.angle_gamma   90.00
#
_symmetry.space_group_name_H-M   'P 1'
#
loop_
_entity.id
_entity.type
_entity.pdbx_description
1 polymer ?
#
loop_
_entity_poly.entity_id
_entity_poly.type
_entity_poly.pdbx_seq_one_letter_code
_entity_poly.pdbx_strand_id
1 'polypeptide(L)'
;MDFQRFTAPDPAAHEAAIAEHRARLAAAQGDLAVLDATADLAGLLTTARSEAEAVALLEPQRGCAATLSHEEAAGWFWNAYATALQYLGRRDEGEPVFAQALAVSRAGGWRRLQALVLQHWGRSLVEQGRLDDARARFEEALAIRRELDDPRASSTERALAGLAEWRALLQGSCHCGAVRLTLPWRPDQATRCNCSLCRRTAGVWAYFPVGSVQVQGHPEHTTAYVWGDKTLSNFRCLHCGSVTHWEPLGDAGTKQGVNLNNFDPALLDGMRVRRFDGAQTWEFLD
;
A
#
# COMPACT_ATOMS: atom_id res chain seq x y z
N MET A 1 -1.33 -3.30 8.42
CA MET A 1 -2.58 -2.98 7.71
C MET A 1 -2.96 -4.21 6.93
N ASP A 2 -3.96 -4.95 7.41
CA ASP A 2 -4.38 -6.19 6.74
C ASP A 2 -5.65 -5.89 5.96
N PHE A 3 -5.51 -5.59 4.66
CA PHE A 3 -6.64 -5.57 3.73
C PHE A 3 -7.02 -7.02 3.46
N GLN A 4 -7.71 -7.64 4.42
CA GLN A 4 -8.07 -9.04 4.32
C GLN A 4 -8.86 -9.27 3.05
N ARG A 5 -8.33 -10.18 2.24
CA ARG A 5 -9.02 -10.70 1.08
C ARG A 5 -10.35 -11.28 1.54
N PHE A 6 -11.42 -10.93 0.82
CA PHE A 6 -12.72 -11.52 1.07
C PHE A 6 -12.62 -13.03 0.95
N THR A 7 -13.10 -13.72 1.98
CA THR A 7 -13.19 -15.18 2.03
C THR A 7 -14.67 -15.51 2.17
N ALA A 8 -15.16 -16.44 1.35
CA ALA A 8 -16.56 -16.84 1.41
C ALA A 8 -16.87 -17.43 2.80
N PRO A 9 -17.95 -17.00 3.45
CA PRO A 9 -18.29 -17.47 4.80
C PRO A 9 -18.73 -18.94 4.81
N ASP A 10 -19.23 -19.46 3.69
CA ASP A 10 -19.61 -20.86 3.49
C ASP A 10 -18.89 -21.42 2.26
N PRO A 11 -17.79 -22.18 2.46
CA PRO A 11 -17.03 -22.77 1.36
C PRO A 11 -17.84 -23.75 0.49
N ALA A 12 -18.78 -24.50 1.08
CA ALA A 12 -19.56 -25.50 0.35
C ALA A 12 -20.60 -24.83 -0.56
N ALA A 13 -21.28 -23.79 -0.06
CA ALA A 13 -22.17 -22.97 -0.88
C ALA A 13 -21.39 -22.26 -2.01
N HIS A 14 -20.17 -21.82 -1.74
CA HIS A 14 -19.31 -21.17 -2.75
C HIS A 14 -18.88 -22.16 -3.85
N GLU A 15 -18.54 -23.39 -3.49
CA GLU A 15 -18.23 -24.45 -4.47
C GLU A 15 -19.46 -24.82 -5.33
N ALA A 16 -20.65 -24.90 -4.72
CA ALA A 16 -21.88 -25.11 -5.45
C ALA A 16 -22.18 -23.96 -6.44
N ALA A 17 -21.94 -22.71 -6.05
CA ALA A 17 -22.07 -21.56 -6.93
C ALA A 17 -21.09 -21.63 -8.12
N ILE A 18 -19.84 -22.06 -7.90
CA ILE A 18 -18.87 -22.27 -8.99
C ILE A 18 -19.40 -23.33 -9.97
N ALA A 19 -19.96 -24.43 -9.48
CA ALA A 19 -20.52 -25.48 -10.34
C ALA A 19 -21.71 -24.96 -11.17
N GLU A 20 -22.61 -24.16 -10.56
CA GLU A 20 -23.72 -23.52 -11.28
C GLU A 20 -23.22 -22.57 -12.37
N HIS A 21 -22.24 -21.71 -12.05
CA HIS A 21 -21.71 -20.74 -13.00
C HIS A 21 -20.91 -21.41 -14.14
N ARG A 22 -20.27 -22.55 -13.89
CA ARG A 22 -19.69 -23.39 -14.96
C ARG A 22 -20.77 -23.92 -15.91
N ALA A 23 -21.90 -24.40 -15.38
CA ALA A 23 -23.02 -24.85 -16.20
C ALA A 23 -23.64 -23.70 -17.01
N ARG A 24 -23.78 -22.51 -16.41
CA ARG A 24 -24.26 -21.30 -17.08
C ARG A 24 -23.34 -20.90 -18.23
N LEU A 25 -22.03 -20.88 -18.01
CA LEU A 25 -21.05 -20.60 -19.07
C LEU A 25 -21.13 -21.62 -20.21
N ALA A 26 -21.26 -22.91 -19.89
CA ALA A 26 -21.37 -23.97 -20.91
C ALA A 26 -22.65 -23.85 -21.75
N ALA A 27 -23.72 -23.29 -21.19
CA ALA A 27 -24.98 -23.05 -21.89
C ALA A 27 -25.07 -21.69 -22.59
N ALA A 28 -24.13 -20.77 -22.33
CA ALA A 28 -24.15 -19.42 -22.89
C ALA A 28 -23.95 -19.44 -24.40
N GLN A 29 -24.75 -18.63 -25.11
CA GLN A 29 -24.71 -18.52 -26.57
C GLN A 29 -24.57 -17.06 -26.97
N GLY A 30 -23.67 -16.80 -27.92
CA GLY A 30 -23.34 -15.45 -28.37
C GLY A 30 -22.31 -14.75 -27.48
N ASP A 31 -21.56 -13.86 -28.10
CA ASP A 31 -20.36 -13.24 -27.53
C ASP A 31 -20.63 -12.52 -26.20
N LEU A 32 -21.74 -11.77 -26.11
CA LEU A 32 -22.10 -11.02 -24.90
C LEU A 32 -22.42 -11.93 -23.71
N ALA A 33 -23.24 -12.97 -23.91
CA ALA A 33 -23.63 -13.89 -22.85
C ALA A 33 -22.44 -14.74 -22.37
N VAL A 34 -21.57 -15.14 -23.30
CA VAL A 34 -20.32 -15.85 -22.98
C VAL A 34 -19.42 -14.95 -22.15
N LEU A 35 -19.26 -13.68 -22.54
CA LEU A 35 -18.41 -12.74 -21.84
C LEU A 35 -18.89 -12.49 -20.39
N ASP A 36 -20.19 -12.28 -20.22
CA ASP A 36 -20.81 -12.05 -18.91
C ASP A 36 -20.66 -13.27 -17.99
N ALA A 37 -21.02 -14.46 -18.47
CA ALA A 37 -20.87 -15.70 -17.71
C ALA A 37 -19.40 -16.02 -17.35
N THR A 38 -18.46 -15.67 -18.24
CA THR A 38 -17.02 -15.80 -18.01
C THR A 38 -16.57 -14.88 -16.88
N ALA A 39 -16.99 -13.61 -16.89
CA ALA A 39 -16.64 -12.63 -15.86
C ALA A 39 -17.15 -13.04 -14.47
N ASP A 40 -18.41 -13.47 -14.38
CA ASP A 40 -19.04 -13.95 -13.16
C ASP A 40 -18.30 -15.16 -12.56
N LEU A 41 -18.06 -16.19 -13.37
CA LEU A 41 -17.36 -17.39 -12.94
C LEU A 41 -15.94 -17.06 -12.47
N ALA A 42 -15.22 -16.20 -13.19
CA ALA A 42 -13.88 -15.79 -12.81
C ALA A 42 -13.83 -15.02 -11.47
N GLY A 43 -14.86 -14.24 -11.16
CA GLY A 43 -15.00 -13.58 -9.85
C GLY A 43 -15.14 -14.60 -8.70
N LEU A 44 -15.92 -15.67 -8.90
CA LEU A 44 -16.06 -16.75 -7.93
C LEU A 44 -14.78 -17.57 -7.78
N LEU A 45 -14.13 -17.92 -8.88
CA LEU A 45 -12.84 -18.62 -8.89
C LEU A 45 -11.75 -17.80 -8.18
N THR A 46 -11.71 -16.49 -8.43
CA THR A 46 -10.82 -15.60 -7.71
C THR A 46 -11.14 -15.61 -6.22
N THR A 47 -12.41 -15.54 -5.80
CA THR A 47 -12.77 -15.65 -4.37
C THR A 47 -12.33 -16.99 -3.76
N ALA A 48 -12.37 -18.07 -4.53
CA ALA A 48 -11.93 -19.41 -4.12
C ALA A 48 -10.40 -19.59 -4.14
N ARG A 49 -9.62 -18.56 -4.50
CA ARG A 49 -8.15 -18.63 -4.67
C ARG A 49 -7.71 -19.59 -5.79
N SER A 50 -8.50 -19.62 -6.85
CA SER A 50 -8.20 -20.33 -8.12
C SER A 50 -7.89 -19.31 -9.23
N GLU A 51 -6.96 -18.39 -8.98
CA GLU A 51 -6.67 -17.27 -9.88
C GLU A 51 -6.08 -17.73 -11.21
N ALA A 52 -5.25 -18.78 -11.19
CA ALA A 52 -4.70 -19.36 -12.41
C ALA A 52 -5.82 -19.86 -13.34
N GLU A 53 -6.86 -20.47 -12.79
CA GLU A 53 -8.04 -20.90 -13.55
C GLU A 53 -8.86 -19.70 -14.04
N ALA A 54 -9.09 -18.71 -13.17
CA ALA A 54 -9.80 -17.49 -13.54
C ALA A 54 -9.10 -16.74 -14.70
N VAL A 55 -7.78 -16.62 -14.66
CA VAL A 55 -6.99 -16.00 -15.73
C VAL A 55 -7.06 -16.83 -17.01
N ALA A 56 -6.91 -18.15 -16.94
CA ALA A 56 -7.00 -19.04 -18.10
C ALA A 56 -8.39 -18.98 -18.78
N LEU A 57 -9.44 -18.74 -18.00
CA LEU A 57 -10.80 -18.54 -18.50
C LEU A 57 -10.99 -17.18 -19.18
N LEU A 58 -10.45 -16.11 -18.59
CA LEU A 58 -10.65 -14.74 -19.06
C LEU A 58 -9.76 -14.36 -20.25
N GLU A 59 -8.50 -14.81 -20.26
CA GLU A 59 -7.49 -14.37 -21.23
C GLU A 59 -7.89 -14.57 -22.71
N PRO A 60 -8.54 -15.69 -23.10
CA PRO A 60 -9.05 -15.88 -24.48
C PRO A 60 -10.17 -14.91 -24.88
N GLN A 61 -10.93 -14.38 -23.92
CA GLN A 61 -12.10 -13.53 -24.18
C GLN A 61 -11.75 -12.04 -24.35
N ARG A 62 -10.48 -11.66 -24.20
CA ARG A 62 -10.01 -10.26 -24.31
C ARG A 62 -10.39 -9.58 -25.63
N GLY A 63 -10.31 -10.33 -26.74
CA GLY A 63 -10.68 -9.81 -28.06
C GLY A 63 -12.16 -9.45 -28.14
N CYS A 64 -13.03 -10.38 -27.70
CA CYS A 64 -14.47 -10.17 -27.59
C CYS A 64 -14.83 -8.99 -26.67
N ALA A 65 -14.19 -8.93 -25.50
CA ALA A 65 -14.39 -7.84 -24.54
C ALA A 65 -13.99 -6.46 -25.11
N ALA A 66 -12.99 -6.41 -25.98
CA ALA A 66 -12.59 -5.16 -26.64
C ALA A 66 -13.63 -4.71 -27.68
N THR A 67 -14.25 -5.63 -28.43
CA THR A 67 -15.30 -5.30 -29.40
C THR A 67 -16.62 -4.90 -28.75
N LEU A 68 -16.88 -5.41 -27.54
CA LEU A 68 -18.10 -5.14 -26.77
C LEU A 68 -17.93 -3.99 -25.76
N SER A 69 -17.02 -3.04 -25.99
CA SER A 69 -16.72 -1.96 -25.03
C SER A 69 -17.89 -1.02 -24.70
N HIS A 70 -18.97 -1.08 -25.48
CA HIS A 70 -20.22 -0.34 -25.26
C HIS A 70 -21.20 -1.09 -24.36
N GLU A 71 -20.93 -2.35 -24.03
CA GLU A 71 -21.75 -3.20 -23.16
C GLU A 71 -21.17 -3.22 -21.74
N GLU A 72 -22.05 -3.17 -20.73
CA GLU A 72 -21.62 -3.12 -19.32
C GLU A 72 -20.80 -4.37 -18.94
N ALA A 73 -21.16 -5.53 -19.51
CA ALA A 73 -20.47 -6.80 -19.32
C ALA A 73 -18.97 -6.73 -19.64
N ALA A 74 -18.56 -5.94 -20.63
CA ALA A 74 -17.14 -5.77 -20.94
C ALA A 74 -16.38 -5.10 -19.79
N GLY A 75 -17.00 -4.12 -19.13
CA GLY A 75 -16.40 -3.47 -17.96
C GLY A 75 -16.29 -4.42 -16.76
N TRP A 76 -17.30 -5.25 -16.51
CA TRP A 76 -17.26 -6.31 -15.49
C TRP A 76 -16.16 -7.34 -15.78
N PHE A 77 -16.03 -7.76 -17.03
CA PHE A 77 -14.96 -8.64 -17.50
C PHE A 77 -13.57 -8.04 -17.23
N TRP A 78 -13.31 -6.80 -17.65
CA TRP A 78 -12.00 -6.19 -17.45
C TRP A 78 -11.65 -6.04 -15.97
N ASN A 79 -12.64 -5.72 -15.12
CA ASN A 79 -12.44 -5.69 -13.67
C ASN A 79 -12.09 -7.08 -13.09
N ALA A 80 -12.80 -8.13 -13.52
CA ALA A 80 -12.53 -9.49 -13.08
C ALA A 80 -11.11 -9.94 -13.51
N TYR A 81 -10.71 -9.63 -14.74
CA TYR A 81 -9.38 -9.98 -15.26
C TYR A 81 -8.26 -9.25 -14.53
N ALA A 82 -8.39 -7.94 -14.31
CA ALA A 82 -7.42 -7.19 -13.52
C ALA A 82 -7.29 -7.73 -12.09
N THR A 83 -8.42 -8.09 -11.46
CA THR A 83 -8.44 -8.64 -10.10
C THR A 83 -7.80 -10.04 -10.05
N ALA A 84 -8.05 -10.89 -11.04
CA ALA A 84 -7.43 -12.22 -11.12
C ALA A 84 -5.91 -12.10 -11.34
N LEU A 85 -5.45 -11.22 -12.23
CA LEU A 85 -4.03 -10.93 -12.45
C LEU A 85 -3.34 -10.40 -11.18
N GLN A 86 -4.00 -9.48 -10.45
CA GLN A 86 -3.50 -8.96 -9.18
C GLN A 86 -3.20 -10.10 -8.20
N TYR A 87 -4.18 -10.96 -7.92
CA TYR A 87 -4.03 -12.02 -6.92
C TYR A 87 -3.16 -13.17 -7.39
N LEU A 88 -3.02 -13.38 -8.71
CA LEU A 88 -2.02 -14.30 -9.27
C LEU A 88 -0.58 -13.77 -9.16
N GLY A 89 -0.40 -12.51 -8.75
CA GLY A 89 0.91 -11.85 -8.63
C GLY A 89 1.41 -11.19 -9.92
N ARG A 90 0.65 -11.26 -11.02
CA ARG A 90 0.92 -10.57 -12.31
C ARG A 90 0.46 -9.11 -12.24
N ARG A 91 0.90 -8.38 -11.22
CA ARG A 91 0.40 -7.02 -10.91
C ARG A 91 0.72 -6.00 -11.99
N ASP A 92 1.90 -6.08 -12.58
CA ASP A 92 2.34 -5.19 -13.68
C ASP A 92 1.43 -5.33 -14.92
N GLU A 93 0.90 -6.53 -15.15
CA GLU A 93 -0.08 -6.77 -16.22
C GLU A 93 -1.50 -6.37 -15.82
N GLY A 94 -1.85 -6.46 -14.53
CA GLY A 94 -3.18 -6.10 -14.03
C GLY A 94 -3.46 -4.59 -14.00
N GLU A 95 -2.45 -3.75 -13.75
CA GLU A 95 -2.63 -2.29 -13.70
C GLU A 95 -3.19 -1.67 -14.98
N PRO A 96 -2.63 -1.93 -16.19
CA PRO A 96 -3.23 -1.40 -17.42
C PRO A 96 -4.65 -1.95 -17.67
N VAL A 97 -4.97 -3.14 -17.17
CA VAL A 97 -6.31 -3.72 -17.27
C VAL A 97 -7.31 -3.02 -16.35
N PHE A 98 -6.90 -2.62 -15.12
CA PHE A 98 -7.74 -1.76 -14.27
C PHE A 98 -8.02 -0.41 -14.94
N ALA A 99 -7.01 0.20 -15.57
CA ALA A 99 -7.19 1.44 -16.31
C ALA A 99 -8.19 1.28 -17.47
N GLN A 100 -8.12 0.15 -18.20
CA GLN A 100 -9.08 -0.19 -19.25
C GLN A 100 -10.50 -0.38 -18.71
N ALA A 101 -10.68 -1.12 -17.61
CA ALA A 101 -11.98 -1.31 -16.97
C ALA A 101 -12.60 0.02 -16.53
N LEU A 102 -11.78 0.94 -15.99
CA LEU A 102 -12.22 2.26 -15.59
C LEU A 102 -12.60 3.14 -16.80
N ALA A 103 -11.82 3.09 -17.88
CA ALA A 103 -12.11 3.83 -19.10
C ALA A 103 -13.44 3.36 -19.75
N VAL A 104 -13.63 2.05 -19.87
CA VAL A 104 -14.86 1.44 -20.40
C VAL A 104 -16.06 1.81 -19.53
N SER A 105 -15.96 1.68 -18.21
CA SER A 105 -17.06 2.03 -17.31
C SER A 105 -17.39 3.52 -17.26
N ARG A 106 -16.42 4.40 -17.51
CA ARG A 106 -16.66 5.84 -17.69
C ARG A 106 -17.37 6.13 -19.00
N ALA A 107 -16.95 5.53 -20.11
CA ALA A 107 -17.57 5.71 -21.42
C ALA A 107 -19.04 5.26 -21.43
N GLY A 108 -19.35 4.14 -20.78
CA GLY A 108 -20.73 3.65 -20.63
C GLY A 108 -21.57 4.37 -19.56
N GLY A 109 -20.97 5.25 -18.76
CA GLY A 109 -21.67 5.94 -17.67
C GLY A 109 -22.04 5.04 -16.48
N TRP A 110 -21.47 3.83 -16.37
CA TRP A 110 -21.82 2.84 -15.35
C TRP A 110 -21.16 3.15 -14.00
N ARG A 111 -21.74 4.12 -13.27
CA ARG A 111 -21.22 4.63 -11.99
C ARG A 111 -20.94 3.53 -10.95
N ARG A 112 -21.86 2.56 -10.81
CA ARG A 112 -21.68 1.43 -9.88
C ARG A 112 -20.42 0.61 -10.19
N LEU A 113 -20.19 0.32 -11.47
CA LEU A 113 -19.01 -0.40 -11.92
C LEU A 113 -17.75 0.45 -11.73
N GLN A 114 -17.76 1.74 -12.07
CA GLN A 114 -16.62 2.65 -11.84
C GLN A 114 -16.15 2.59 -10.38
N ALA A 115 -17.08 2.69 -9.42
CA ALA A 115 -16.77 2.62 -7.99
C ALA A 115 -16.18 1.26 -7.57
N LEU A 116 -16.60 0.16 -8.22
CA LEU A 116 -16.04 -1.16 -7.94
C LEU A 116 -14.62 -1.31 -8.49
N VAL A 117 -14.39 -0.89 -9.75
CA VAL A 117 -13.06 -0.91 -10.37
C VAL A 117 -12.07 -0.12 -9.51
N LEU A 118 -12.44 1.10 -9.13
CA LEU A 118 -11.61 1.96 -8.29
C LEU A 118 -11.31 1.33 -6.92
N GLN A 119 -12.30 0.67 -6.30
CA GLN A 119 -12.08 -0.05 -5.05
C GLN A 119 -11.08 -1.21 -5.20
N HIS A 120 -11.21 -2.00 -6.28
CA HIS A 120 -10.31 -3.13 -6.52
C HIS A 120 -8.89 -2.66 -6.86
N TRP A 121 -8.76 -1.64 -7.71
CA TRP A 121 -7.48 -1.05 -8.05
C TRP A 121 -6.81 -0.41 -6.83
N GLY A 122 -7.56 0.32 -6.01
CA GLY A 122 -7.06 0.89 -4.75
C GLY A 122 -6.43 -0.19 -3.85
N ARG A 123 -7.07 -1.34 -3.70
CA ARG A 123 -6.51 -2.47 -2.95
C ARG A 123 -5.22 -3.02 -3.59
N SER A 124 -5.19 -3.18 -4.91
CA SER A 124 -3.97 -3.60 -5.64
C SER A 124 -2.80 -2.65 -5.37
N LEU A 125 -3.05 -1.35 -5.33
CA LEU A 125 -2.03 -0.34 -5.05
C LEU A 125 -1.53 -0.39 -3.60
N VAL A 126 -2.40 -0.74 -2.63
CA VAL A 126 -1.96 -0.97 -1.24
C VAL A 126 -1.00 -2.14 -1.14
N GLU A 127 -1.30 -3.26 -1.80
CA GLU A 127 -0.40 -4.43 -1.82
C GLU A 127 0.97 -4.13 -2.43
N GLN A 128 1.07 -3.09 -3.24
CA GLN A 128 2.31 -2.60 -3.84
C GLN A 128 3.01 -1.50 -2.99
N GLY A 129 2.42 -1.09 -1.87
CA GLY A 129 2.93 0.03 -1.06
C GLY A 129 2.71 1.42 -1.68
N ARG A 130 1.95 1.52 -2.78
CA ARG A 130 1.62 2.78 -3.47
C ARG A 130 0.43 3.48 -2.83
N LEU A 131 0.59 3.87 -1.57
CA LEU A 131 -0.52 4.26 -0.72
C LEU A 131 -1.19 5.59 -1.12
N ASP A 132 -0.42 6.53 -1.69
CA ASP A 132 -0.99 7.77 -2.19
C ASP A 132 -1.86 7.55 -3.42
N ASP A 133 -1.44 6.68 -4.35
CA ASP A 133 -2.25 6.28 -5.49
C ASP A 133 -3.49 5.51 -5.03
N ALA A 134 -3.33 4.60 -4.06
CA ALA A 134 -4.45 3.84 -3.50
C ALA A 134 -5.50 4.76 -2.88
N ARG A 135 -5.06 5.75 -2.09
CA ARG A 135 -5.93 6.77 -1.50
C ARG A 135 -6.72 7.50 -2.58
N ALA A 136 -6.07 7.96 -3.64
CA ALA A 136 -6.74 8.66 -4.73
C ALA A 136 -7.83 7.79 -5.39
N ARG A 137 -7.58 6.50 -5.59
CA ARG A 137 -8.61 5.57 -6.11
C ARG A 137 -9.77 5.40 -5.14
N PHE A 138 -9.50 5.24 -3.83
CA PHE A 138 -10.54 5.08 -2.82
C PHE A 138 -11.37 6.35 -2.62
N GLU A 139 -10.77 7.53 -2.67
CA GLU A 139 -11.49 8.82 -2.59
C GLU A 139 -12.48 8.97 -3.76
N GLU A 140 -12.03 8.63 -4.98
CA GLU A 140 -12.90 8.62 -6.15
C GLU A 140 -14.03 7.59 -6.02
N ALA A 141 -13.72 6.36 -5.56
CA ALA A 141 -14.73 5.33 -5.32
C ALA A 141 -15.77 5.77 -4.27
N LEU A 142 -15.32 6.42 -3.19
CA LEU A 142 -16.19 6.87 -2.11
C LEU A 142 -17.13 7.97 -2.56
N ALA A 143 -16.64 8.93 -3.36
CA ALA A 143 -17.47 9.98 -3.93
C ALA A 143 -18.64 9.38 -4.73
N ILE A 144 -18.35 8.38 -5.57
CA ILE A 144 -19.37 7.68 -6.36
C ILE A 144 -20.34 6.89 -5.46
N ARG A 145 -19.82 6.14 -4.48
CA ARG A 145 -20.67 5.35 -3.57
C ARG A 145 -21.62 6.23 -2.76
N ARG A 146 -21.18 7.42 -2.35
CA ARG A 146 -22.02 8.41 -1.66
C ARG A 146 -23.09 8.99 -2.57
N GLU A 147 -22.76 9.32 -3.82
CA GLU A 147 -23.74 9.78 -4.82
C GLU A 147 -24.85 8.74 -5.04
N LEU A 148 -24.52 7.45 -4.96
CA LEU A 148 -25.43 6.34 -5.22
C LEU A 148 -26.11 5.76 -3.97
N ASP A 149 -25.88 6.34 -2.78
CA ASP A 149 -26.30 5.78 -1.49
C ASP A 149 -25.91 4.29 -1.31
N ASP A 150 -24.73 3.90 -1.81
CA ASP A 150 -24.26 2.51 -1.77
C ASP A 150 -23.75 2.15 -0.36
N PRO A 151 -24.31 1.14 0.32
CA PRO A 151 -23.90 0.75 1.68
C PRO A 151 -22.43 0.32 1.78
N ARG A 152 -21.81 -0.05 0.65
CA ARG A 152 -20.37 -0.37 0.57
C ARG A 152 -19.48 0.86 0.79
N ALA A 153 -20.02 2.09 0.80
CA ALA A 153 -19.27 3.29 1.18
C ALA A 153 -18.50 3.09 2.50
N SER A 154 -19.14 2.44 3.48
CA SER A 154 -18.52 2.12 4.78
C SER A 154 -17.22 1.32 4.67
N SER A 155 -17.10 0.43 3.68
CA SER A 155 -15.87 -0.35 3.43
C SER A 155 -14.74 0.50 2.84
N THR A 156 -15.08 1.45 1.96
CA THR A 156 -14.12 2.42 1.41
C THR A 156 -13.67 3.40 2.47
N GLU A 157 -14.57 3.84 3.35
CA GLU A 157 -14.23 4.71 4.49
C GLU A 157 -13.26 4.03 5.45
N ARG A 158 -13.47 2.75 5.78
CA ARG A 158 -12.50 1.98 6.57
C ARG A 158 -11.14 1.86 5.87
N ALA A 159 -11.13 1.66 4.55
CA ALA A 159 -9.91 1.62 3.76
C ALA A 159 -9.13 2.94 3.86
N LEU A 160 -9.81 4.07 3.70
CA LEU A 160 -9.22 5.41 3.81
C LEU A 160 -8.74 5.73 5.22
N ALA A 161 -9.51 5.34 6.24
CA ALA A 161 -9.10 5.48 7.64
C ALA A 161 -7.81 4.70 7.93
N GLY A 162 -7.73 3.44 7.48
CA GLY A 162 -6.49 2.65 7.61
C GLY A 162 -5.30 3.29 6.90
N LEU A 163 -5.48 3.84 5.69
CA LEU A 163 -4.43 4.59 5.00
C LEU A 163 -3.97 5.83 5.77
N ALA A 164 -4.91 6.57 6.35
CA ALA A 164 -4.61 7.74 7.16
C ALA A 164 -3.84 7.38 8.44
N GLU A 165 -4.27 6.32 9.15
CA GLU A 165 -3.57 5.78 10.32
C GLU A 165 -2.13 5.39 9.99
N TRP A 166 -1.91 4.67 8.89
CA TRP A 166 -0.55 4.29 8.49
C TRP A 166 0.30 5.49 8.11
N ARG A 167 -0.27 6.48 7.43
CA ARG A 167 0.44 7.73 7.10
C ARG A 167 0.81 8.50 8.37
N ALA A 168 -0.06 8.47 9.40
CA ALA A 168 0.24 9.06 10.69
C ALA A 168 1.43 8.37 11.38
N LEU A 169 1.58 7.04 11.27
CA LEU A 169 2.73 6.32 11.81
C LEU A 169 4.07 6.74 11.18
N LEU A 170 4.05 7.20 9.93
CA LEU A 170 5.25 7.74 9.27
C LEU A 170 5.56 9.18 9.63
N GLN A 171 4.74 9.81 10.46
CA GLN A 171 4.95 11.16 10.96
C GLN A 171 5.41 11.12 12.40
N GLY A 172 6.46 11.87 12.69
CA GLY A 172 7.05 11.99 14.01
C GLY A 172 7.35 13.44 14.33
N SER A 173 7.66 13.71 15.59
CA SER A 173 8.11 15.03 16.02
C SER A 173 9.00 14.95 17.25
N CYS A 174 9.87 15.95 17.42
CA CYS A 174 10.48 16.17 18.72
C CYS A 174 9.40 16.45 19.79
N HIS A 175 9.74 16.35 21.08
CA HIS A 175 8.76 16.50 22.16
C HIS A 175 7.90 17.78 22.09
N CYS A 176 8.47 18.94 21.71
CA CYS A 176 7.72 20.19 21.61
C CYS A 176 7.04 20.44 20.24
N GLY A 177 7.17 19.53 19.28
CA GLY A 177 6.57 19.67 17.93
C GLY A 177 7.25 20.65 16.98
N ALA A 178 8.31 21.37 17.42
CA ALA A 178 9.01 22.36 16.59
C ALA A 178 9.77 21.72 15.41
N VAL A 179 10.26 20.49 15.58
CA VAL A 179 10.86 19.68 14.52
C VAL A 179 9.91 18.53 14.22
N ARG A 180 9.43 18.44 12.98
CA ARG A 180 8.58 17.34 12.50
C ARG A 180 9.29 16.54 11.43
N LEU A 181 9.14 15.23 11.49
CA LEU A 181 9.81 14.26 10.64
C LEU A 181 8.74 13.51 9.84
N THR A 182 8.95 13.33 8.54
CA THR A 182 8.11 12.44 7.72
C THR A 182 8.99 11.44 7.01
N LEU A 183 8.77 10.16 7.32
CA LEU A 183 9.48 9.06 6.67
C LEU A 183 8.90 8.80 5.28
N PRO A 184 9.73 8.47 4.29
CA PRO A 184 9.25 8.13 2.94
C PRO A 184 8.61 6.73 2.88
N TRP A 185 9.01 5.81 3.75
CA TRP A 185 8.41 4.49 3.93
C TRP A 185 8.66 3.99 5.36
N ARG A 186 7.91 2.96 5.77
CA ARG A 186 8.16 2.27 7.04
C ARG A 186 9.43 1.41 6.92
N PRO A 187 10.46 1.59 7.77
CA PRO A 187 11.64 0.74 7.73
C PRO A 187 11.35 -0.67 8.29
N ASP A 188 11.96 -1.71 7.72
CA ASP A 188 11.79 -3.09 8.21
C ASP A 188 12.60 -3.37 9.48
N GLN A 189 13.67 -2.61 9.69
CA GLN A 189 14.58 -2.75 10.81
C GLN A 189 15.09 -1.40 11.29
N ALA A 190 15.45 -1.37 12.57
CA ALA A 190 16.15 -0.24 13.19
C ALA A 190 17.38 -0.74 13.97
N THR A 191 18.24 0.17 14.38
CA THR A 191 19.48 -0.12 15.09
C THR A 191 19.53 0.59 16.43
N ARG A 192 19.84 -0.16 17.48
CA ARG A 192 20.26 0.37 18.78
C ARG A 192 21.76 0.17 18.93
N CYS A 193 22.47 1.28 18.96
CA CYS A 193 23.92 1.31 19.13
C CYS A 193 24.29 1.59 20.60
N ASN A 194 25.35 0.93 21.09
CA ASN A 194 25.84 1.09 22.46
C ASN A 194 26.96 2.16 22.62
N CYS A 195 27.33 2.89 21.55
CA CYS A 195 28.40 3.88 21.61
C CYS A 195 28.11 4.97 22.67
N SER A 196 29.15 5.69 23.08
CA SER A 196 29.06 6.66 24.19
C SER A 196 27.98 7.74 23.99
N LEU A 197 27.67 8.09 22.73
CA LEU A 197 26.57 8.99 22.37
C LEU A 197 25.21 8.27 22.41
N CYS A 198 25.05 7.17 21.66
CA CYS A 198 23.77 6.46 21.51
C CYS A 198 23.25 5.90 22.84
N ARG A 199 24.12 5.46 23.77
CA ARG A 199 23.68 5.03 25.11
C ARG A 199 23.10 6.16 25.97
N ARG A 200 23.44 7.43 25.68
CA ARG A 200 22.95 8.61 26.41
C ARG A 200 21.71 9.21 25.76
N THR A 201 21.64 9.16 24.44
CA THR A 201 20.49 9.66 23.67
C THR A 201 19.38 8.62 23.52
N ALA A 202 19.68 7.35 23.86
CA ALA A 202 18.80 6.20 23.71
C ALA A 202 18.25 6.01 22.28
N GLY A 203 18.98 6.49 21.27
CA GLY A 203 18.51 6.53 19.88
C GLY A 203 18.18 5.15 19.31
N VAL A 204 17.05 5.06 18.61
CA VAL A 204 16.65 3.91 17.81
C VAL A 204 16.67 4.33 16.35
N TRP A 205 17.71 3.93 15.61
CA TRP A 205 18.04 4.53 14.32
C TRP A 205 17.49 3.72 13.16
N ALA A 206 16.66 4.35 12.33
CA ALA A 206 16.36 3.88 10.98
C ALA A 206 17.16 4.68 9.96
N TYR A 207 17.61 4.04 8.88
CA TYR A 207 18.52 4.64 7.92
C TYR A 207 17.82 4.84 6.57
N PHE A 208 17.95 6.05 6.02
CA PHE A 208 17.34 6.44 4.76
C PHE A 208 18.37 7.12 3.85
N PRO A 209 18.18 7.12 2.53
CA PRO A 209 18.95 8.00 1.66
C PRO A 209 18.87 9.46 2.13
N VAL A 210 19.97 10.20 1.98
CA VAL A 210 19.96 11.64 2.24
C VAL A 210 18.92 12.31 1.32
N GLY A 211 18.14 13.24 1.90
CA GLY A 211 17.09 13.96 1.18
C GLY A 211 15.74 13.24 1.07
N SER A 212 15.63 11.94 1.38
CA SER A 212 14.35 11.23 1.29
C SER A 212 13.42 11.43 2.50
N VAL A 213 13.97 11.84 3.65
CA VAL A 213 13.19 12.17 4.85
C VAL A 213 12.91 13.67 4.84
N GLN A 214 11.66 14.05 5.08
CA GLN A 214 11.31 15.47 5.25
C GLN A 214 11.50 15.87 6.71
N VAL A 215 12.34 16.87 6.96
CA VAL A 215 12.61 17.41 8.31
C VAL A 215 12.17 18.86 8.37
N GLN A 216 10.95 19.10 8.84
CA GLN A 216 10.38 20.44 8.95
C GLN A 216 10.91 21.13 10.20
N GLY A 217 11.27 22.42 10.08
CA GLY A 217 11.89 23.21 11.16
C GLY A 217 13.41 23.02 11.27
N HIS A 218 14.03 22.22 10.41
CA HIS A 218 15.48 22.21 10.23
C HIS A 218 15.84 23.16 9.07
N PRO A 219 16.83 24.07 9.23
CA PRO A 219 17.74 24.18 10.37
C PRO A 219 17.26 25.06 11.54
N GLU A 220 16.18 25.85 11.39
CA GLU A 220 15.79 26.94 12.31
C GLU A 220 15.56 26.53 13.78
N HIS A 221 15.14 25.29 14.02
CA HIS A 221 14.81 24.75 15.35
C HIS A 221 15.74 23.61 15.78
N THR A 222 16.86 23.44 15.08
CA THR A 222 17.83 22.37 15.35
C THR A 222 19.23 22.92 15.62
N THR A 223 20.01 22.15 16.38
CA THR A 223 21.45 22.38 16.51
C THR A 223 22.21 21.08 16.28
N ALA A 224 23.35 21.19 15.61
CA ALA A 224 24.22 20.08 15.29
C ALA A 224 25.23 19.83 16.41
N TYR A 225 25.54 18.56 16.65
CA TYR A 225 26.63 18.10 17.49
C TYR A 225 27.48 17.11 16.70
N VAL A 226 28.74 17.46 16.48
CA VAL A 226 29.73 16.64 15.77
C VAL A 226 30.73 16.11 16.78
N TRP A 227 30.96 14.80 16.77
CA TRP A 227 31.86 14.12 17.71
C TRP A 227 32.51 12.90 17.06
N GLY A 228 33.57 12.39 17.69
CA GLY A 228 34.26 11.17 17.27
C GLY A 228 35.16 11.40 16.06
N ASP A 229 35.03 10.52 15.07
CA ASP A 229 35.67 10.60 13.75
C ASP A 229 35.22 11.82 12.93
N LYS A 230 34.20 12.55 13.41
CA LYS A 230 33.61 13.74 12.79
C LYS A 230 33.03 13.45 11.41
N THR A 231 32.51 12.24 11.20
CA THR A 231 31.85 11.86 9.95
C THR A 231 30.36 12.17 9.94
N LEU A 232 29.75 12.46 11.11
CA LEU A 232 28.30 12.67 11.26
C LEU A 232 27.98 13.94 12.06
N SER A 233 26.95 14.66 11.62
CA SER A 233 26.27 15.73 12.36
C SER A 233 25.02 15.19 13.03
N ASN A 234 25.00 15.12 14.37
CA ASN A 234 23.82 14.70 15.13
C ASN A 234 22.97 15.90 15.51
N PHE A 235 21.70 15.92 15.09
CA PHE A 235 20.79 17.03 15.31
C PHE A 235 19.85 16.78 16.49
N ARG A 236 19.67 17.82 17.30
CA ARG A 236 18.64 17.87 18.35
C ARG A 236 17.81 19.14 18.23
N CYS A 237 16.58 19.09 18.74
CA CYS A 237 15.74 20.27 18.87
C CYS A 237 16.38 21.30 19.82
N LEU A 238 16.43 22.56 19.40
CA LEU A 238 16.93 23.69 20.20
C LEU A 238 16.07 23.96 21.44
N HIS A 239 14.79 23.61 21.38
CA HIS A 239 13.81 23.96 22.42
C HIS A 239 13.67 22.88 23.48
N CYS A 240 13.57 21.60 23.08
CA CYS A 240 13.32 20.49 24.01
C CYS A 240 14.48 19.50 24.12
N GLY A 241 15.55 19.66 23.34
CA GLY A 241 16.73 18.79 23.40
C GLY A 241 16.57 17.39 22.80
N SER A 242 15.37 16.99 22.34
CA SER A 242 15.15 15.69 21.71
C SER A 242 16.04 15.51 20.48
N VAL A 243 16.78 14.40 20.43
CA VAL A 243 17.61 14.03 19.28
C VAL A 243 16.73 13.47 18.17
N THR A 244 16.75 14.10 17.00
CA THR A 244 15.80 13.82 15.91
C THR A 244 16.42 12.97 14.81
N HIS A 245 17.54 13.41 14.25
CA HIS A 245 18.22 12.75 13.13
C HIS A 245 19.71 13.03 13.16
N TRP A 246 20.48 12.32 12.35
CA TRP A 246 21.84 12.68 11.99
C TRP A 246 22.02 12.65 10.48
N GLU A 247 22.93 13.47 9.99
CA GLU A 247 23.32 13.55 8.58
C GLU A 247 24.83 13.33 8.44
N PRO A 248 25.31 12.79 7.31
CA PRO A 248 26.74 12.68 7.05
C PRO A 248 27.34 14.08 6.89
N LEU A 249 28.58 14.24 7.36
CA LEU A 249 29.35 15.45 7.17
C LEU A 249 30.10 15.37 5.83
N GLY A 250 29.86 16.33 4.94
CA GLY A 250 30.48 16.34 3.61
C GLY A 250 30.08 15.12 2.78
N ASP A 251 31.06 14.42 2.22
CA ASP A 251 30.90 13.22 1.38
C ASP A 251 31.03 11.90 2.16
N ALA A 252 31.03 11.95 3.50
CA ALA A 252 31.24 10.79 4.37
C ALA A 252 30.16 9.69 4.27
N GLY A 253 29.05 9.94 3.60
CA GLY A 253 28.01 8.92 3.39
C GLY A 253 26.82 9.38 2.56
N THR A 254 26.03 8.41 2.11
CA THR A 254 24.82 8.63 1.30
C THR A 254 23.53 8.41 2.09
N LYS A 255 23.64 8.07 3.38
CA LYS A 255 22.52 7.80 4.28
C LYS A 255 22.47 8.81 5.40
N GLN A 256 21.25 9.11 5.85
CA GLN A 256 20.94 9.79 7.09
C GLN A 256 20.24 8.81 8.04
N GLY A 257 20.31 9.07 9.34
CA GLY A 257 19.62 8.27 10.34
C GLY A 257 18.56 9.08 11.07
N VAL A 258 17.38 8.48 11.24
CA VAL A 258 16.26 9.08 11.95
C VAL A 258 16.04 8.31 13.25
N ASN A 259 15.91 9.05 14.35
CA ASN A 259 15.62 8.46 15.66
C ASN A 259 14.12 8.18 15.79
N LEU A 260 13.75 6.90 15.71
CA LEU A 260 12.38 6.40 15.76
C LEU A 260 11.68 6.64 17.11
N ASN A 261 12.40 7.01 18.17
CA ASN A 261 11.77 7.42 19.43
C ASN A 261 10.94 8.72 19.31
N ASN A 262 11.06 9.44 18.19
CA ASN A 262 10.26 10.64 17.90
C ASN A 262 8.93 10.30 17.19
N PHE A 263 8.60 9.03 17.00
CA PHE A 263 7.41 8.57 16.29
C PHE A 263 6.47 7.83 17.24
N ASP A 264 5.24 7.58 16.78
CA ASP A 264 4.31 6.72 17.51
C ASP A 264 4.96 5.35 17.79
N PRO A 265 4.90 4.82 19.03
CA PRO A 265 5.44 3.51 19.37
C PRO A 265 4.95 2.38 18.45
N ALA A 266 3.72 2.46 17.94
CA ALA A 266 3.16 1.48 17.02
C ALA A 266 3.94 1.38 15.69
N LEU A 267 4.73 2.40 15.32
CA LEU A 267 5.65 2.30 14.18
C LEU A 267 6.67 1.17 14.39
N LEU A 268 7.13 0.97 15.62
CA LEU A 268 8.14 -0.02 16.01
C LEU A 268 7.57 -1.43 16.19
N ASP A 269 6.25 -1.60 16.23
CA ASP A 269 5.61 -2.89 16.50
C ASP A 269 5.95 -3.94 15.43
N GLY A 270 6.56 -5.05 15.86
CA GLY A 270 7.04 -6.09 14.96
C GLY A 270 8.27 -5.72 14.11
N MET A 271 8.86 -4.54 14.31
CA MET A 271 10.11 -4.14 13.64
C MET A 271 11.31 -4.82 14.31
N ARG A 272 12.26 -5.36 13.53
CA ARG A 272 13.50 -5.92 14.08
C ARG A 272 14.42 -4.78 14.52
N VAL A 273 14.64 -4.65 15.82
CA VAL A 273 15.61 -3.70 16.37
C VAL A 273 16.93 -4.40 16.66
N ARG A 274 17.90 -4.24 15.77
CA ARG A 274 19.22 -4.86 15.84
C ARG A 274 20.13 -4.16 16.84
N ARG A 275 21.01 -4.92 17.49
CA ARG A 275 22.00 -4.38 18.43
C ARG A 275 23.34 -4.21 17.71
N PHE A 276 23.91 -3.02 17.78
CA PHE A 276 25.19 -2.70 17.16
C PHE A 276 26.21 -2.26 18.20
N ASP A 277 27.41 -2.83 18.16
CA ASP A 277 28.52 -2.44 19.02
C ASP A 277 29.34 -1.31 18.39
N GLY A 278 28.82 -0.08 18.47
CA GLY A 278 29.59 1.10 18.09
C GLY A 278 30.56 1.59 19.15
N ALA A 279 30.76 0.84 20.26
CA ALA A 279 31.70 1.20 21.31
C ALA A 279 33.06 0.50 21.13
N GLN A 280 33.08 -0.73 20.63
CA GLN A 280 34.31 -1.51 20.49
C GLN A 280 34.48 -2.13 19.10
N THR A 281 33.64 -3.10 18.73
CA THR A 281 33.91 -3.95 17.56
C THR A 281 33.46 -3.38 16.22
N TRP A 282 32.51 -2.44 16.23
CA TRP A 282 31.81 -1.96 15.02
C TRP A 282 31.03 -3.06 14.28
N GLU A 283 30.55 -4.07 15.01
CA GLU A 283 29.78 -5.18 14.47
C GLU A 283 28.36 -5.24 15.05
N PHE A 284 27.47 -5.95 14.35
CA PHE A 284 26.16 -6.30 14.91
C PHE A 284 26.30 -7.49 15.88
N LEU A 285 25.60 -7.41 17.00
CA LEU A 285 25.66 -8.39 18.10
C LEU A 285 24.53 -9.44 18.01
N ASP A 286 24.01 -9.66 16.80
CA ASP A 286 22.82 -10.45 16.51
C ASP A 286 22.93 -11.24 15.20
#